data_AF-A0A2M7G0R2-F1
#
_entry.id   AF-A0A2M7G0R2-F1
#
_cell.length_a   1.000
_cell.length_b   1.000
_cell.length_c   1.000
_cell.angle_alpha   90.00
_cell.angle_beta   90.00
_cell.angle_gamma   90.00
#
_symmetry.space_group_name_H-M   'P 1'
#
loop_
_entity.id
_entity.type
_entity.pdbx_description
1 polymer ?
#
loop_
_entity_poly.entity_id
_entity_poly.type
_entity_poly.pdbx_seq_one_letter_code
_entity_poly.pdbx_strand_id
1 'polypeptide(L)'
;MQVNPASRQEFLSQVNSTISDRQVTPQEMESLKKTLAESPLSAEDKQAVGQLLDKLGEFTQKEGDYYLSEPELKSIQTMAERLNSPAASRFSEEIASRNTPAASDSPATPGVSSAESTGKAGKSRNFFQVIWDALKSVFNWIAGLFGGGDKNDTKSHAQAGFDPASTTLGPGNNPPPLSDDYYSDYARPQVSESNPDFDSYLGDTAATEGSTLPPTTAMGSGRMYQRSPYHDATKFVPRFPMAAFHESGVYRKANDPYAVGAISRPRKSDDLGGKTYGTYQFESSVYTDGSSRDNRGGAGSTLSRFMNDPENPFGSQLKAAATQYGLASPQFDALWAQLSNQNNKEFGQAQEAFALKDKGQNIQNFMDKAQLSPEVRSDPRIQDLIMGTTNHVGNLADSAAEHIATLQRQLGRPMTANEVGKAIAEFKESRISSWFRSSPGAQAGIAQRFQDEATAFA
;
A
#
# COMPACT_ATOMS: atom_id res chain seq x y z
N MET A 1 -21.11 -4.02 43.43
CA MET A 1 -21.88 -3.86 42.17
C MET A 1 -21.11 -4.57 41.07
N GLN A 2 -21.70 -5.55 40.40
CA GLN A 2 -21.08 -6.18 39.23
C GLN A 2 -21.37 -5.32 38.01
N VAL A 3 -20.32 -4.91 37.28
CA VAL A 3 -20.46 -4.13 36.06
C VAL A 3 -20.89 -5.05 34.92
N ASN A 4 -21.83 -4.61 34.10
CA ASN A 4 -22.32 -5.35 32.94
C ASN A 4 -21.18 -5.52 31.90
N PRO A 5 -20.76 -6.76 31.58
CA PRO A 5 -19.68 -7.03 30.61
C PRO A 5 -19.91 -6.40 29.23
N ALA A 6 -21.16 -6.19 28.83
CA ALA A 6 -21.51 -5.56 27.55
C ALA A 6 -21.08 -4.08 27.50
N SER A 7 -21.34 -3.32 28.58
CA SER A 7 -20.93 -1.91 28.68
C SER A 7 -19.40 -1.73 28.66
N ARG A 8 -18.67 -2.73 29.16
CA ARG A 8 -17.20 -2.77 29.14
C ARG A 8 -16.64 -2.98 27.72
N GLN A 9 -17.21 -3.91 26.97
CA GLN A 9 -16.79 -4.14 25.58
C GLN A 9 -17.21 -2.98 24.66
N GLU A 10 -18.37 -2.38 24.91
CA GLU A 10 -18.87 -1.24 24.14
C GLU A 10 -17.98 -0.01 24.33
N PHE A 11 -17.59 0.31 25.57
CA PHE A 11 -16.65 1.40 25.85
C PHE A 11 -15.28 1.17 25.17
N LEU A 12 -14.71 -0.04 25.32
CA LEU A 12 -13.41 -0.36 24.69
C LEU A 12 -13.50 -0.37 23.16
N SER A 13 -14.64 -0.80 22.59
CA SER A 13 -14.89 -0.76 21.15
C SER A 13 -15.00 0.67 20.63
N GLN A 14 -15.71 1.55 21.35
CA GLN A 14 -15.91 2.94 20.98
C GLN A 14 -14.60 3.76 21.12
N VAL A 15 -13.78 3.46 22.13
CA VAL A 15 -12.42 4.02 22.25
C VAL A 15 -11.50 3.51 21.14
N ASN A 16 -11.58 2.21 20.78
CA ASN A 16 -10.81 1.63 19.67
C ASN A 16 -11.20 2.19 18.30
N SER A 17 -12.48 2.50 18.06
CA SER A 17 -12.94 3.04 16.78
C SER A 17 -12.67 4.53 16.61
N THR A 18 -12.65 5.28 17.71
CA THR A 18 -12.53 6.75 17.71
C THR A 18 -11.09 7.23 17.57
N ILE A 19 -10.11 6.45 18.05
CA ILE A 19 -8.70 6.90 18.20
C ILE A 19 -7.76 6.26 17.16
N SER A 20 -8.26 5.40 16.27
CA SER A 20 -7.44 4.85 15.19
C SER A 20 -7.19 5.89 14.08
N ASP A 21 -5.95 6.37 14.02
CA ASP A 21 -5.30 7.07 12.88
C ASP A 21 -5.91 8.40 12.37
N ARG A 22 -6.76 9.08 13.14
CA ARG A 22 -7.21 10.45 12.84
C ARG A 22 -7.12 11.40 14.03
N GLN A 23 -7.05 12.71 13.74
CA GLN A 23 -7.20 13.75 14.75
C GLN A 23 -8.49 13.52 15.52
N VAL A 24 -8.42 13.45 16.85
CA VAL A 24 -9.61 13.35 17.71
C VAL A 24 -10.35 14.67 17.57
N THR A 25 -11.53 14.63 16.95
CA THR A 25 -12.36 15.82 16.77
C THR A 25 -12.84 16.34 18.13
N PRO A 26 -13.18 17.64 18.26
CA PRO A 26 -13.78 18.17 19.49
C PRO A 26 -15.02 17.39 19.94
N GLN A 27 -15.81 16.88 18.98
CA GLN A 27 -17.01 16.07 19.24
C GLN A 27 -16.67 14.70 19.83
N GLU A 28 -15.63 14.04 19.33
CA GLU A 28 -15.14 12.77 19.86
C GLU A 28 -14.52 12.94 21.25
N MET A 29 -13.80 14.03 21.48
CA MET A 29 -13.26 14.35 22.80
C MET A 29 -14.36 14.58 23.83
N GLU A 30 -15.42 15.32 23.48
CA GLU A 30 -16.60 15.49 24.34
C GLU A 30 -17.32 14.16 24.59
N SER A 31 -17.39 13.27 23.59
CA SER A 31 -17.93 11.92 23.79
C SER A 31 -17.11 11.12 24.80
N LEU A 32 -15.78 11.19 24.76
CA LEU A 32 -14.90 10.49 25.71
C LEU A 32 -15.06 11.04 27.13
N LYS A 33 -15.16 12.37 27.30
CA LYS A 33 -15.42 13.01 28.60
C LYS A 33 -16.77 12.62 29.17
N LYS A 34 -17.81 12.55 28.33
CA LYS A 34 -19.14 12.10 28.73
C LYS A 34 -19.09 10.65 29.23
N THR A 35 -18.46 9.75 28.48
CA THR A 35 -18.35 8.35 28.90
C THR A 35 -17.51 8.19 30.18
N LEU A 36 -16.48 9.00 30.36
CA LEU A 36 -15.71 9.05 31.61
C LEU A 36 -16.58 9.50 32.80
N ALA A 37 -17.41 10.52 32.62
CA ALA A 37 -18.33 11.00 33.65
C ALA A 37 -19.34 9.93 34.07
N GLU A 38 -19.84 9.15 33.12
CA GLU A 38 -20.80 8.06 33.32
C GLU A 38 -20.14 6.75 33.84
N SER A 39 -18.81 6.65 33.82
CA SER A 39 -18.08 5.46 34.26
C SER A 39 -18.25 5.17 35.76
N PRO A 40 -18.03 3.92 36.22
CA PRO A 40 -18.06 3.59 37.65
C PRO A 40 -16.77 3.94 38.40
N LEU A 41 -15.86 4.72 37.80
CA LEU A 41 -14.60 5.13 38.42
C LEU A 41 -14.82 6.00 39.66
N SER A 42 -13.83 5.98 40.56
CA SER A 42 -13.84 6.90 41.71
C SER A 42 -13.79 8.36 41.23
N ALA A 43 -14.27 9.29 42.06
CA ALA A 43 -14.24 10.71 41.71
C ALA A 43 -12.81 11.21 41.43
N GLU A 44 -11.83 10.68 42.18
CA GLU A 44 -10.40 11.00 42.02
C GLU A 44 -9.85 10.48 40.68
N ASP A 45 -10.16 9.24 40.31
CA ASP A 45 -9.72 8.66 39.03
C ASP A 45 -10.38 9.35 37.83
N LYS A 46 -11.68 9.68 37.94
CA LYS A 46 -12.39 10.45 36.90
C LYS A 46 -11.76 11.81 36.69
N GLN A 47 -11.40 12.49 37.78
CA GLN A 47 -10.77 13.79 37.73
C GLN A 47 -9.40 13.70 37.05
N ALA A 48 -8.60 12.70 37.39
CA ALA A 48 -7.25 12.56 36.85
C ALA A 48 -7.23 12.12 35.37
N VAL A 49 -8.12 11.20 34.97
CA VAL A 49 -8.31 10.85 33.54
C VAL A 49 -8.92 12.03 32.77
N GLY A 50 -9.81 12.80 33.39
CA GLY A 50 -10.40 14.00 32.79
C GLY A 50 -9.34 15.05 32.47
N GLN A 51 -8.43 15.31 33.41
CA GLN A 51 -7.28 16.21 33.20
C GLN A 51 -6.37 15.75 32.06
N LEU A 52 -6.16 14.44 31.91
CA LEU A 52 -5.39 13.88 30.80
C LEU A 52 -6.10 14.10 29.45
N LEU A 53 -7.41 13.87 29.37
CA LEU A 53 -8.22 14.09 28.17
C LEU A 53 -8.28 15.58 27.80
N ASP A 54 -8.45 16.47 28.79
CA ASP A 54 -8.42 17.91 28.59
C ASP A 54 -7.09 18.35 27.99
N LYS A 55 -5.96 17.87 28.53
CA LYS A 55 -4.64 18.19 27.99
C LYS A 55 -4.41 17.61 26.59
N LEU A 56 -4.89 16.40 26.32
CA LEU A 56 -4.85 15.82 24.98
C LEU A 56 -5.68 16.63 23.98
N GLY A 57 -6.79 17.23 24.41
CA GLY A 57 -7.59 18.14 23.61
C GLY A 57 -6.96 19.53 23.42
N GLU A 58 -6.10 19.97 24.34
CA GLU A 58 -5.33 21.22 24.21
C GLU A 58 -4.17 21.11 23.20
N PHE A 59 -3.66 19.90 22.95
CA PHE A 59 -2.61 19.69 21.94
C PHE A 59 -3.21 19.80 20.54
N THR A 60 -3.19 21.00 19.98
CA THR A 60 -3.54 21.22 18.58
C THR A 60 -2.41 20.74 17.68
N GLN A 61 -2.63 19.66 16.94
CA GLN A 61 -1.78 19.35 15.80
C GLN A 61 -2.04 20.41 14.72
N LYS A 62 -1.03 21.24 14.44
CA LYS A 62 -1.03 22.02 13.20
C LYS A 62 -0.98 21.06 12.02
N GLU A 63 -1.55 21.46 10.89
CA GLU A 63 -1.44 20.71 9.66
C GLU A 63 0.05 20.49 9.32
N GLY A 64 0.52 19.24 9.41
CA GLY A 64 1.92 18.85 9.22
C GLY A 64 2.73 18.50 10.48
N ASP A 65 2.23 18.78 11.69
CA ASP A 65 2.88 18.39 12.94
C ASP A 65 2.35 17.05 13.44
N TYR A 66 3.11 15.98 13.18
CA TYR A 66 2.77 14.59 13.56
C TYR A 66 3.25 14.20 14.97
N TYR A 67 3.92 15.10 15.70
CA TYR A 67 4.59 14.81 16.97
C TYR A 67 4.32 15.89 18.02
N LEU A 68 4.20 15.48 19.29
CA LEU A 68 4.23 16.40 20.43
C LEU A 68 5.67 16.88 20.67
N SER A 69 5.82 18.15 21.03
CA SER A 69 7.08 18.72 21.49
C SER A 69 7.52 18.11 22.83
N GLU A 70 8.81 18.14 23.13
CA GLU A 70 9.35 17.63 24.41
C GLU A 70 8.64 18.21 25.66
N PRO A 71 8.27 19.51 25.71
CA PRO A 71 7.49 20.05 26.83
C PRO A 71 6.12 19.41 27.00
N GLU A 72 5.45 19.08 25.90
CA GLU A 72 4.12 18.45 25.90
C GLU A 72 4.21 16.99 26.37
N LEU A 73 5.23 16.26 25.91
CA LEU A 73 5.53 14.90 26.38
C LEU A 73 5.80 14.87 27.89
N LYS A 74 6.63 15.81 28.38
CA LYS A 74 6.94 15.92 29.81
C LYS A 74 5.70 16.25 30.63
N SER A 75 4.81 17.09 30.10
CA SER A 75 3.51 17.39 30.74
C SER A 75 2.64 16.14 30.87
N ILE A 76 2.54 15.31 29.83
CA ILE A 76 1.78 14.05 29.88
C ILE A 76 2.40 13.09 30.90
N GLN A 77 3.72 12.96 30.90
CA GLN A 77 4.44 12.12 31.85
C GLN A 77 4.16 12.51 33.31
N THR A 78 4.28 13.80 33.65
CA THR A 78 4.00 14.28 35.01
C THR A 78 2.54 14.06 35.43
N MET A 79 1.59 14.18 34.51
CA MET A 79 0.17 13.90 34.82
C MET A 79 -0.07 12.40 35.02
N ALA A 80 0.57 11.54 34.21
CA ALA A 80 0.47 10.11 34.39
C ALA A 80 1.05 9.67 35.73
N GLU A 81 2.22 10.16 36.13
CA GLU A 81 2.87 9.87 37.42
C GLU A 81 1.95 10.18 38.62
N ARG A 82 1.05 11.17 38.50
CA ARG A 82 0.07 11.53 39.54
C ARG A 82 -1.09 10.55 39.68
N LEU A 83 -1.35 9.68 38.70
CA LEU A 83 -2.40 8.66 38.76
C LEU A 83 -2.09 7.53 39.77
N ASN A 84 -0.91 7.55 40.42
CA ASN A 84 -0.44 6.59 41.43
C ASN A 84 -0.83 5.13 41.13
N SER A 85 -0.71 4.74 39.87
CA SER A 85 -1.11 3.42 39.38
C SER A 85 0.08 2.66 38.79
N PRO A 86 0.08 1.32 38.85
CA PRO A 86 1.09 0.50 38.19
C PRO A 86 1.20 0.75 36.68
N ALA A 87 0.09 1.13 36.02
CA ALA A 87 0.07 1.47 34.60
C ALA A 87 0.77 2.81 34.32
N ALA A 88 0.55 3.82 35.18
CA ALA A 88 1.25 5.10 35.12
C ALA A 88 2.76 4.98 35.36
N SER A 89 3.18 4.09 36.25
CA SER A 89 4.59 3.83 36.52
C SER A 89 5.28 3.21 35.29
N ARG A 90 4.67 2.19 34.68
CA ARG A 90 5.17 1.58 33.42
C ARG A 90 5.23 2.56 32.26
N PHE A 91 4.25 3.45 32.15
CA PHE A 91 4.23 4.52 31.15
C PHE A 91 5.41 5.49 31.31
N SER A 92 5.68 5.91 32.54
CA SER A 92 6.77 6.83 32.86
C SER A 92 8.14 6.18 32.61
N GLU A 93 8.28 4.90 32.92
CA GLU A 93 9.47 4.10 32.61
C GLU A 93 9.68 3.94 31.08
N GLU A 94 8.61 3.68 30.32
CA GLU A 94 8.70 3.51 28.87
C GLU A 94 9.06 4.83 28.15
N ILE A 95 8.54 5.97 28.61
CA ILE A 95 8.95 7.30 28.11
C ILE A 95 10.40 7.63 28.50
N ALA A 96 10.79 7.40 29.76
CA ALA A 96 12.15 7.67 30.24
C ALA A 96 13.21 6.83 29.49
N SER A 97 12.89 5.57 29.15
CA SER A 97 13.79 4.68 28.42
C SER A 97 14.12 5.15 27.00
N ARG A 98 13.28 6.01 26.40
CA ARG A 98 13.48 6.54 25.04
C ARG A 98 14.13 7.92 24.99
N ASN A 99 14.11 8.67 26.10
CA ASN A 99 14.77 9.97 26.22
C ASN A 99 16.23 9.85 26.69
N THR A 100 16.74 8.63 26.88
CA THR A 100 18.17 8.42 27.12
C THR A 100 18.88 8.48 25.77
N PRO A 101 19.78 9.45 25.51
CA PRO A 101 20.54 9.47 24.27
C PRO A 101 21.30 8.15 24.14
N ALA A 102 21.22 7.50 22.98
CA ALA A 102 22.03 6.33 22.71
C ALA A 102 23.50 6.70 22.98
N ALA A 103 24.15 5.95 23.87
CA ALA A 103 25.57 6.13 24.14
C ALA A 103 26.30 6.09 22.79
N SER A 104 27.09 7.12 22.50
CA SER A 104 27.83 7.21 21.25
C SER A 104 28.85 6.08 21.17
N ASP A 105 28.58 5.09 20.33
CA ASP A 105 29.49 3.99 20.07
C ASP A 105 30.79 4.52 19.44
N SER A 106 31.90 4.29 20.14
CA SER A 106 33.24 4.35 19.56
C SER A 106 33.38 3.26 18.49
N PRO A 107 34.18 3.47 17.43
CA PRO A 107 34.12 2.65 16.23
C PRO A 107 34.75 1.27 16.46
N ALA A 108 33.96 0.21 16.28
CA ALA A 108 34.40 -1.17 16.33
C ALA A 108 34.73 -1.71 14.92
N THR A 109 35.91 -2.31 14.83
CA THR A 109 36.51 -3.07 13.72
C THR A 109 35.71 -4.35 13.41
N PRO A 110 35.59 -4.82 12.14
CA PRO A 110 34.69 -5.92 11.78
C PRO A 110 35.33 -7.29 11.50
N GLY A 111 34.63 -8.37 11.92
CA GLY A 111 34.65 -9.74 11.35
C GLY A 111 35.49 -10.78 12.12
N VAL A 112 34.98 -11.94 12.58
CA VAL A 112 34.14 -12.94 11.90
C VAL A 112 33.10 -13.60 12.85
N SER A 113 32.02 -14.05 12.22
CA SER A 113 30.79 -14.70 12.70
C SER A 113 30.93 -15.97 13.56
N SER A 114 30.00 -16.11 14.51
CA SER A 114 29.30 -17.39 14.73
C SER A 114 27.85 -17.16 15.14
N ALA A 115 27.01 -18.11 14.69
CA ALA A 115 25.80 -18.63 15.30
C ALA A 115 24.76 -17.65 15.89
N GLU A 116 23.61 -17.60 15.19
CA GLU A 116 22.25 -17.43 15.69
C GLU A 116 22.12 -16.98 17.15
N SER A 117 22.14 -15.66 17.36
CA SER A 117 21.32 -15.07 18.41
C SER A 117 20.00 -14.63 17.76
N THR A 118 18.89 -15.20 18.23
CA THR A 118 17.54 -14.75 17.94
C THR A 118 17.26 -13.44 18.69
N GLY A 119 18.09 -12.42 18.44
CA GLY A 119 17.80 -11.05 18.82
C GLY A 119 16.69 -10.53 17.92
N LYS A 120 15.43 -10.64 18.35
CA LYS A 120 14.34 -9.86 17.77
C LYS A 120 14.72 -8.38 17.93
N ALA A 121 15.23 -7.78 16.85
CA ALA A 121 15.28 -6.34 16.71
C ALA A 121 13.87 -5.82 17.02
N GLY A 122 13.73 -5.16 18.17
CA GLY A 122 12.45 -4.62 18.61
C GLY A 122 11.97 -3.65 17.54
N LYS A 123 10.86 -3.99 16.88
CA LYS A 123 10.14 -3.04 16.01
C LYS A 123 10.03 -1.72 16.75
N SER A 124 10.58 -0.65 16.20
CA SER A 124 10.36 0.70 16.71
C SER A 124 8.86 0.99 16.66
N ARG A 125 8.20 0.89 17.81
CA ARG A 125 6.76 1.22 17.92
C ARG A 125 6.62 2.72 17.71
N ASN A 126 5.69 3.13 16.83
CA ASN A 126 5.41 4.54 16.62
C ASN A 126 4.75 5.13 17.88
N PHE A 127 4.86 6.44 18.02
CA PHE A 127 4.43 7.21 19.18
C PHE A 127 2.94 7.00 19.53
N PHE A 128 2.05 6.94 18.53
CA PHE A 128 0.64 6.62 18.73
C PHE A 128 0.45 5.21 19.30
N GLN A 129 1.22 4.22 18.84
CA GLN A 129 1.22 2.89 19.44
C GLN A 129 1.66 2.92 20.91
N VAL A 130 2.59 3.80 21.31
CA VAL A 130 3.03 3.93 22.71
C VAL A 130 1.98 4.60 23.58
N ILE A 131 1.38 5.71 23.14
CA ILE A 131 0.24 6.35 23.83
C ILE A 131 -0.95 5.40 23.88
N TRP A 132 -1.19 4.65 22.81
CA TRP A 132 -2.26 3.68 22.70
C TRP A 132 -2.05 2.46 23.58
N ASP A 133 -0.85 1.90 23.60
CA ASP A 133 -0.47 0.80 24.49
C ASP A 133 -0.57 1.26 25.95
N ALA A 134 -0.25 2.54 26.24
CA ALA A 134 -0.37 3.14 27.56
C ALA A 134 -1.83 3.36 27.98
N LEU A 135 -2.66 3.97 27.13
CA LEU A 135 -4.10 4.13 27.35
C LEU A 135 -4.76 2.76 27.50
N LYS A 136 -4.42 1.80 26.63
CA LYS A 136 -4.85 0.40 26.78
C LYS A 136 -4.36 -0.21 28.09
N SER A 137 -3.14 0.07 28.54
CA SER A 137 -2.64 -0.44 29.82
C SER A 137 -3.39 0.16 31.00
N VAL A 138 -3.68 1.46 30.97
CA VAL A 138 -4.51 2.15 31.98
C VAL A 138 -5.94 1.61 31.95
N PHE A 139 -6.57 1.48 30.78
CA PHE A 139 -7.92 0.93 30.65
C PHE A 139 -7.99 -0.56 30.99
N ASN A 140 -6.98 -1.36 30.64
CA ASN A 140 -6.90 -2.78 31.01
C ASN A 140 -6.58 -2.97 32.49
N TRP A 141 -5.78 -2.09 33.09
CA TRP A 141 -5.52 -2.08 34.54
C TRP A 141 -6.80 -1.72 35.30
N ILE A 142 -7.47 -0.62 34.91
CA ILE A 142 -8.79 -0.26 35.41
C ILE A 142 -9.72 -1.47 35.26
N ALA A 143 -9.76 -2.11 34.10
CA ALA A 143 -10.59 -3.28 33.84
C ALA A 143 -10.19 -4.54 34.62
N GLY A 144 -8.91 -4.65 35.03
CA GLY A 144 -8.34 -5.75 35.82
C GLY A 144 -8.54 -5.59 37.33
N LEU A 145 -8.73 -4.36 37.83
CA LEU A 145 -9.26 -4.12 39.18
C LEU A 145 -10.65 -4.74 39.38
N PHE A 146 -11.32 -5.11 38.28
CA PHE A 146 -12.63 -5.76 38.25
C PHE A 146 -12.57 -7.27 37.88
N GLY A 147 -11.39 -7.90 37.76
CA GLY A 147 -11.24 -9.36 37.52
C GLY A 147 -9.79 -9.86 37.41
N GLY A 148 -9.40 -10.86 38.19
CA GLY A 148 -8.00 -11.23 38.47
C GLY A 148 -7.27 -12.18 37.47
N GLY A 149 -5.97 -11.87 37.26
CA GLY A 149 -4.80 -12.77 37.21
C GLY A 149 -4.43 -13.53 35.91
N ASP A 150 -3.23 -13.29 35.36
CA ASP A 150 -2.17 -14.33 35.21
C ASP A 150 -0.76 -13.79 34.81
N LYS A 151 0.31 -14.52 35.18
CA LYS A 151 1.77 -14.20 35.06
C LYS A 151 2.52 -15.20 34.16
N ASN A 152 3.67 -14.79 33.59
CA ASN A 152 4.94 -15.56 33.32
C ASN A 152 5.78 -14.88 32.21
N ASP A 153 7.12 -14.97 32.08
CA ASP A 153 8.29 -15.15 32.96
C ASP A 153 9.57 -14.94 32.08
N THR A 154 10.71 -14.54 32.65
CA THR A 154 12.00 -14.18 31.97
C THR A 154 13.16 -15.11 32.34
N LYS A 155 14.13 -15.42 31.45
CA LYS A 155 15.49 -15.92 31.82
C LYS A 155 16.64 -15.57 30.85
N SER A 156 17.84 -15.46 31.43
CA SER A 156 19.15 -14.93 30.98
C SER A 156 20.23 -15.99 30.68
N HIS A 157 21.31 -15.64 29.96
CA HIS A 157 22.56 -16.45 29.87
C HIS A 157 23.87 -15.62 29.82
N ALA A 158 24.99 -16.26 30.19
CA ALA A 158 26.31 -15.69 30.48
C ALA A 158 27.46 -16.25 29.59
N GLN A 159 28.56 -15.47 29.56
CA GLN A 159 29.92 -15.56 28.97
C GLN A 159 30.71 -16.89 29.14
N ALA A 160 31.85 -17.22 28.48
CA ALA A 160 32.90 -16.52 27.70
C ALA A 160 33.82 -17.54 26.94
N GLY A 161 34.73 -17.05 26.06
CA GLY A 161 36.03 -17.70 25.78
C GLY A 161 36.67 -17.45 24.39
N PHE A 162 37.79 -16.70 24.34
CA PHE A 162 38.74 -16.41 23.22
C PHE A 162 39.70 -17.62 22.95
N ASP A 163 40.50 -17.81 21.87
CA ASP A 163 41.39 -16.93 21.05
C ASP A 163 41.96 -17.73 19.80
N PRO A 164 42.92 -17.27 18.94
CA PRO A 164 42.70 -17.13 17.48
C PRO A 164 43.78 -17.73 16.52
N ALA A 165 43.59 -17.60 15.19
CA ALA A 165 44.67 -17.39 14.18
C ALA A 165 44.17 -17.06 12.75
N SER A 166 44.71 -15.98 12.14
CA SER A 166 45.30 -15.77 10.78
C SER A 166 44.59 -16.34 9.51
N THR A 167 44.43 -15.73 8.30
CA THR A 167 45.19 -14.72 7.52
C THR A 167 44.49 -14.37 6.16
N THR A 168 44.70 -13.12 5.66
CA THR A 168 44.90 -12.62 4.25
C THR A 168 43.83 -12.50 3.14
N LEU A 169 44.08 -11.48 2.27
CA LEU A 169 43.27 -10.65 1.36
C LEU A 169 43.30 -11.03 -0.15
N GLY A 170 42.40 -10.44 -0.96
CA GLY A 170 42.56 -10.24 -2.42
C GLY A 170 41.41 -9.44 -3.12
N PRO A 171 41.64 -8.43 -4.01
CA PRO A 171 40.62 -7.47 -4.49
C PRO A 171 40.41 -7.37 -6.04
N GLY A 172 39.41 -6.55 -6.47
CA GLY A 172 39.25 -5.91 -7.82
C GLY A 172 37.96 -6.29 -8.56
N ASN A 173 37.23 -5.48 -9.36
CA ASN A 173 37.42 -4.18 -10.03
C ASN A 173 36.04 -3.58 -10.45
N ASN A 174 35.92 -2.24 -10.61
CA ASN A 174 34.74 -1.55 -11.17
C ASN A 174 35.10 -0.71 -12.42
N PRO A 175 34.21 -0.57 -13.42
CA PRO A 175 34.32 0.41 -14.51
C PRO A 175 33.42 1.67 -14.32
N PRO A 176 33.60 2.75 -15.12
CA PRO A 176 33.18 4.12 -14.80
C PRO A 176 31.76 4.49 -15.29
N PRO A 177 31.17 5.62 -14.81
CA PRO A 177 29.78 5.99 -15.10
C PRO A 177 29.62 6.83 -16.38
N LEU A 178 28.43 6.77 -16.98
CA LEU A 178 27.96 7.65 -18.06
C LEU A 178 26.77 8.51 -17.59
N SER A 179 26.67 9.69 -18.21
CA SER A 179 25.97 10.91 -17.81
C SER A 179 24.44 10.86 -17.72
N ASP A 180 23.92 11.46 -16.65
CA ASP A 180 22.52 11.77 -16.40
C ASP A 180 22.13 13.11 -17.07
N ASP A 181 21.25 13.07 -18.07
CA ASP A 181 20.51 14.26 -18.54
C ASP A 181 19.18 13.79 -19.17
N TYR A 182 18.17 13.46 -18.35
CA TYR A 182 16.76 13.35 -18.76
C TYR A 182 15.88 13.21 -17.51
N TYR A 183 15.59 14.31 -16.80
CA TYR A 183 14.68 14.29 -15.65
C TYR A 183 13.96 15.63 -15.44
N SER A 184 12.77 15.76 -16.02
CA SER A 184 11.69 16.60 -15.50
C SER A 184 10.41 16.25 -16.23
N ASP A 185 9.62 15.27 -15.77
CA ASP A 185 8.23 15.10 -16.21
C ASP A 185 7.45 14.20 -15.24
N TYR A 186 7.05 14.79 -14.10
CA TYR A 186 5.90 14.34 -13.31
C TYR A 186 4.76 15.37 -13.34
N ALA A 187 4.78 16.29 -14.31
CA ALA A 187 3.65 17.18 -14.58
C ALA A 187 2.85 16.58 -15.74
N ARG A 188 1.73 15.93 -15.42
CA ARG A 188 0.74 15.54 -16.44
C ARG A 188 0.24 16.81 -17.15
N PRO A 189 0.04 16.82 -18.47
CA PRO A 189 -0.66 17.91 -19.14
C PRO A 189 -2.06 18.05 -18.54
N GLN A 190 -2.41 19.25 -18.09
CA GLN A 190 -3.79 19.62 -17.77
C GLN A 190 -4.58 19.53 -19.07
N VAL A 191 -5.44 18.51 -19.20
CA VAL A 191 -6.39 18.44 -20.31
C VAL A 191 -7.47 19.47 -20.00
N SER A 192 -7.48 20.59 -20.72
CA SER A 192 -8.54 21.60 -20.58
C SER A 192 -9.87 21.01 -21.05
N GLU A 193 -10.88 21.02 -20.19
CA GLU A 193 -12.23 20.48 -20.45
C GLU A 193 -13.06 21.27 -21.47
N SER A 194 -12.49 22.21 -22.21
CA SER A 194 -13.20 22.99 -23.22
C SER A 194 -12.91 22.49 -24.64
N ASN A 195 -13.57 21.41 -25.06
CA ASN A 195 -13.70 21.10 -26.48
C ASN A 195 -15.15 20.65 -26.79
N PRO A 196 -16.02 21.54 -27.30
CA PRO A 196 -17.45 21.27 -27.45
C PRO A 196 -17.83 20.48 -28.73
N ASP A 197 -16.90 20.11 -29.61
CA ASP A 197 -17.23 19.52 -30.91
C ASP A 197 -16.94 18.00 -31.00
N PHE A 198 -17.54 17.20 -30.12
CA PHE A 198 -17.41 15.72 -30.15
C PHE A 198 -18.74 14.96 -30.28
N ASP A 199 -19.76 15.61 -30.86
CA ASP A 199 -21.06 14.99 -31.20
C ASP A 199 -21.26 15.00 -32.72
N SER A 200 -20.60 14.11 -33.45
CA SER A 200 -21.09 13.56 -34.72
C SER A 200 -20.02 12.70 -35.38
N TYR A 201 -19.95 11.40 -35.09
CA TYR A 201 -19.46 10.39 -36.04
C TYR A 201 -19.74 9.00 -35.46
N LEU A 202 -20.99 8.54 -35.59
CA LEU A 202 -21.35 7.13 -35.56
C LEU A 202 -21.95 6.81 -36.94
N GLY A 203 -21.13 6.21 -37.79
CA GLY A 203 -21.54 5.60 -39.04
C GLY A 203 -20.90 4.22 -39.14
N ASP A 204 -21.73 3.19 -39.01
CA ASP A 204 -21.40 1.79 -39.28
C ASP A 204 -20.86 1.60 -40.70
N THR A 205 -19.90 0.67 -40.88
CA THR A 205 -20.08 -0.52 -41.76
C THR A 205 -18.87 -1.46 -41.80
N ALA A 206 -19.23 -2.75 -41.82
CA ALA A 206 -18.62 -3.90 -42.48
C ALA A 206 -17.58 -4.79 -41.74
N ALA A 207 -17.95 -6.06 -41.69
CA ALA A 207 -17.37 -7.19 -41.01
C ALA A 207 -16.20 -7.84 -41.76
N THR A 208 -15.39 -8.62 -41.03
CA THR A 208 -14.70 -9.79 -41.58
C THR A 208 -14.70 -10.90 -40.53
N GLU A 209 -15.17 -12.08 -40.95
CA GLU A 209 -15.42 -13.26 -40.14
C GLU A 209 -14.11 -13.91 -39.64
N GLY A 210 -14.12 -14.45 -38.42
CA GLY A 210 -13.05 -15.34 -37.95
C GLY A 210 -12.61 -15.22 -36.49
N SER A 211 -13.50 -14.96 -35.53
CA SER A 211 -13.24 -15.26 -34.12
C SER A 211 -14.56 -15.38 -33.34
N THR A 212 -14.78 -16.49 -32.63
CA THR A 212 -16.03 -16.83 -31.93
C THR A 212 -16.17 -16.16 -30.56
N LEU A 213 -15.50 -15.03 -30.32
CA LEU A 213 -15.76 -14.20 -29.14
C LEU A 213 -16.46 -12.92 -29.59
N PRO A 214 -17.66 -12.60 -29.04
CA PRO A 214 -18.39 -11.41 -29.45
C PRO A 214 -17.57 -10.15 -29.15
N PRO A 215 -17.55 -9.15 -30.05
CA PRO A 215 -16.96 -7.85 -29.74
C PRO A 215 -17.68 -7.30 -28.52
N THR A 216 -16.90 -7.04 -27.47
CA THR A 216 -17.40 -6.53 -26.20
C THR A 216 -17.83 -5.08 -26.42
N THR A 217 -19.13 -4.85 -26.64
CA THR A 217 -19.70 -3.51 -26.65
C THR A 217 -19.43 -2.91 -25.27
N ALA A 218 -18.60 -1.86 -25.23
CA ALA A 218 -18.13 -1.21 -24.00
C ALA A 218 -19.31 -0.60 -23.22
N MET A 219 -19.93 -1.39 -22.36
CA MET A 219 -20.95 -0.91 -21.43
C MET A 219 -20.29 -0.29 -20.19
N GLY A 220 -20.30 1.04 -20.14
CA GLY A 220 -20.54 1.79 -18.90
C GLY A 220 -19.39 2.07 -17.94
N SER A 221 -18.11 1.83 -18.27
CA SER A 221 -17.04 2.57 -17.56
C SER A 221 -17.09 4.01 -18.04
N GLY A 222 -17.01 5.01 -17.15
CA GLY A 222 -17.06 6.42 -17.54
C GLY A 222 -16.17 6.71 -18.76
N ARG A 223 -16.57 7.68 -19.62
CA ARG A 223 -15.87 8.04 -20.87
C ARG A 223 -14.34 8.13 -20.72
N MET A 224 -13.87 8.48 -19.52
CA MET A 224 -12.46 8.56 -19.13
C MET A 224 -11.62 7.31 -19.48
N TYR A 225 -12.16 6.09 -19.32
CA TYR A 225 -11.35 4.87 -19.48
C TYR A 225 -11.50 4.23 -20.87
N GLN A 226 -12.60 4.48 -21.57
CA GLN A 226 -13.01 3.64 -22.70
C GLN A 226 -12.01 3.66 -23.85
N ARG A 227 -11.39 4.80 -24.18
CA ARG A 227 -10.45 4.91 -25.30
C ARG A 227 -9.31 5.88 -25.02
N SER A 228 -8.12 5.49 -25.43
CA SER A 228 -7.00 6.41 -25.53
C SER A 228 -7.37 7.56 -26.50
N PRO A 229 -6.90 8.80 -26.27
CA PRO A 229 -7.01 9.87 -27.28
C PRO A 229 -6.38 9.48 -28.64
N TYR A 230 -5.50 8.48 -28.63
CA TYR A 230 -4.81 7.94 -29.79
C TYR A 230 -5.39 6.61 -30.29
N HIS A 231 -6.61 6.26 -29.92
CA HIS A 231 -7.19 4.94 -30.20
C HIS A 231 -6.99 4.49 -31.66
N ASP A 232 -6.43 3.29 -31.81
CA ASP A 232 -6.21 2.62 -33.09
C ASP A 232 -6.60 1.15 -32.93
N ALA A 233 -7.66 0.72 -33.62
CA ALA A 233 -8.17 -0.66 -33.56
C ALA A 233 -7.25 -1.69 -34.22
N THR A 234 -6.25 -1.25 -34.99
CA THR A 234 -5.20 -2.12 -35.55
C THR A 234 -4.11 -2.44 -34.54
N LYS A 235 -4.04 -1.68 -33.43
CA LYS A 235 -3.11 -1.85 -32.32
C LYS A 235 -3.74 -2.68 -31.20
N PHE A 236 -2.96 -2.94 -30.15
CA PHE A 236 -3.50 -3.54 -28.94
C PHE A 236 -4.57 -2.64 -28.31
N VAL A 237 -5.68 -3.22 -27.85
CA VAL A 237 -6.71 -2.53 -27.05
C VAL A 237 -6.94 -3.38 -25.80
N PRO A 238 -6.69 -2.85 -24.59
CA PRO A 238 -6.82 -3.62 -23.36
C PRO A 238 -8.28 -3.95 -23.05
N ARG A 239 -8.51 -5.17 -22.60
CA ARG A 239 -9.77 -5.62 -21.99
C ARG A 239 -10.01 -4.98 -20.63
N PHE A 240 -8.95 -4.55 -19.95
CA PHE A 240 -8.97 -3.86 -18.66
C PHE A 240 -8.50 -2.41 -18.80
N PRO A 241 -9.30 -1.54 -19.46
CA PRO A 241 -8.90 -0.19 -19.77
C PRO A 241 -8.65 0.71 -18.54
N MET A 242 -9.35 0.50 -17.43
CA MET A 242 -9.17 1.25 -16.18
C MET A 242 -7.82 0.90 -15.54
N ALA A 243 -7.52 -0.39 -15.38
CA ALA A 243 -6.22 -0.85 -14.93
C ALA A 243 -5.11 -0.33 -15.85
N ALA A 244 -5.22 -0.55 -17.16
CA ALA A 244 -4.23 -0.07 -18.12
C ALA A 244 -4.01 1.46 -18.08
N PHE A 245 -5.07 2.24 -17.87
CA PHE A 245 -4.96 3.70 -17.76
C PHE A 245 -4.19 4.14 -16.51
N HIS A 246 -4.48 3.54 -15.37
CA HIS A 246 -3.82 3.91 -14.12
C HIS A 246 -2.39 3.38 -14.01
N GLU A 247 -2.09 2.25 -14.63
CA GLU A 247 -0.73 1.71 -14.66
C GLU A 247 0.15 2.47 -15.67
N SER A 248 -0.32 2.70 -16.90
CA SER A 248 0.55 3.19 -17.98
C SER A 248 0.00 4.34 -18.81
N GLY A 249 -1.10 4.98 -18.36
CA GLY A 249 -1.79 6.04 -19.11
C GLY A 249 -0.91 7.24 -19.47
N VAL A 250 0.09 7.56 -18.64
CA VAL A 250 1.06 8.64 -18.89
C VAL A 250 2.03 8.36 -20.03
N TYR A 251 2.18 7.10 -20.45
CA TYR A 251 3.09 6.69 -21.53
C TYR A 251 2.39 6.51 -22.89
N ARG A 252 1.08 6.72 -22.95
CA ARG A 252 0.29 6.56 -24.19
C ARG A 252 0.72 7.60 -25.22
N LYS A 253 0.91 7.15 -26.46
CA LYS A 253 1.35 7.98 -27.58
C LYS A 253 0.68 7.54 -28.88
N ALA A 254 0.72 8.38 -29.90
CA ALA A 254 0.06 8.12 -31.19
C ALA A 254 0.40 6.75 -31.81
N ASN A 255 1.67 6.32 -31.72
CA ASN A 255 2.13 5.05 -32.29
C ASN A 255 2.09 3.86 -31.30
N ASP A 256 1.69 4.10 -30.06
CA ASP A 256 1.49 3.08 -29.02
C ASP A 256 0.33 3.52 -28.08
N PRO A 257 -0.92 3.45 -28.58
CA PRO A 257 -2.06 4.13 -27.94
C PRO A 257 -2.37 3.63 -26.54
N TYR A 258 -1.92 2.43 -26.22
CA TYR A 258 -2.18 1.75 -24.95
C TYR A 258 -0.89 1.32 -24.24
N ALA A 259 0.23 1.97 -24.57
CA ALA A 259 1.46 1.91 -23.79
C ALA A 259 2.06 0.48 -23.66
N VAL A 260 1.95 -0.32 -24.72
CA VAL A 260 2.54 -1.67 -24.81
C VAL A 260 4.06 -1.62 -24.63
N GLY A 261 4.69 -0.55 -25.12
CA GLY A 261 6.12 -0.28 -25.04
C GLY A 261 6.55 0.59 -23.87
N ALA A 262 5.66 0.87 -22.90
CA ALA A 262 6.00 1.73 -21.77
C ALA A 262 7.13 1.14 -20.94
N ILE A 263 8.04 2.01 -20.49
CA ILE A 263 9.14 1.69 -19.58
C ILE A 263 9.22 2.84 -18.58
N SER A 264 8.95 2.56 -17.31
CA SER A 264 9.25 3.53 -16.26
C SER A 264 10.73 3.52 -15.91
N ARG A 265 11.22 4.62 -15.35
CA ARG A 265 12.63 4.76 -14.98
C ARG A 265 12.81 5.35 -13.58
N PRO A 266 12.07 4.90 -12.55
CA PRO A 266 12.10 5.56 -11.26
C PRO A 266 13.50 5.52 -10.65
N ARG A 267 13.83 6.57 -9.88
CA ARG A 267 15.03 6.54 -9.04
C ARG A 267 14.79 5.56 -7.89
N LYS A 268 15.86 4.92 -7.44
CA LYS A 268 15.81 4.02 -6.27
C LYS A 268 15.29 4.69 -5.00
N SER A 269 15.48 6.01 -4.87
CA SER A 269 14.94 6.83 -3.78
C SER A 269 13.42 6.98 -3.83
N ASP A 270 12.82 6.84 -5.01
CA ASP A 270 11.43 7.19 -5.27
C ASP A 270 10.56 5.93 -5.28
N ASP A 271 11.09 4.83 -5.85
CA ASP A 271 10.41 3.54 -5.92
C ASP A 271 11.41 2.39 -5.78
N LEU A 272 11.11 1.44 -4.89
CA LEU A 272 11.90 0.23 -4.67
C LEU A 272 11.59 -0.89 -5.68
N GLY A 273 10.56 -0.75 -6.50
CA GLY A 273 10.14 -1.71 -7.53
C GLY A 273 11.06 -1.77 -8.76
N GLY A 274 11.96 -0.78 -8.91
CA GLY A 274 12.82 -0.67 -10.09
C GLY A 274 12.03 -0.24 -11.34
N LYS A 275 12.59 -0.46 -12.53
CA LYS A 275 11.87 -0.20 -13.79
C LYS A 275 10.65 -1.11 -13.91
N THR A 276 9.57 -0.58 -14.48
CA THR A 276 8.33 -1.30 -14.82
C THR A 276 8.06 -1.24 -16.32
N TYR A 277 7.41 -2.28 -16.87
CA TYR A 277 7.31 -2.49 -18.31
C TYR A 277 5.88 -2.76 -18.79
N GLY A 278 5.52 -2.19 -19.94
CA GLY A 278 4.31 -2.49 -20.68
C GLY A 278 3.02 -1.91 -20.12
N THR A 279 1.91 -2.33 -20.70
CA THR A 279 0.57 -1.77 -20.40
C THR A 279 0.19 -1.92 -18.93
N TYR A 280 0.60 -3.03 -18.31
CA TYR A 280 0.29 -3.40 -16.93
C TYR A 280 1.48 -3.23 -15.96
N GLN A 281 2.54 -2.54 -16.40
CA GLN A 281 3.70 -2.14 -15.59
C GLN A 281 4.33 -3.28 -14.78
N PHE A 282 4.78 -4.34 -15.46
CA PHE A 282 5.49 -5.45 -14.81
C PHE A 282 6.79 -4.97 -14.17
N GLU A 283 6.91 -5.07 -12.85
CA GLU A 283 8.11 -4.64 -12.15
C GLU A 283 9.28 -5.57 -12.44
N SER A 284 10.48 -4.98 -12.56
CA SER A 284 11.74 -5.70 -12.75
C SER A 284 12.48 -5.95 -11.44
N SER A 285 12.23 -5.14 -10.40
CA SER A 285 13.09 -5.05 -9.20
C SER A 285 14.56 -4.68 -9.50
N VAL A 286 14.81 -4.08 -10.67
CA VAL A 286 16.13 -3.61 -11.12
C VAL A 286 16.04 -2.11 -11.44
N TYR A 287 16.96 -1.32 -10.90
CA TYR A 287 17.00 0.13 -11.03
C TYR A 287 17.77 0.56 -12.29
N THR A 288 17.75 1.86 -12.59
CA THR A 288 18.42 2.45 -13.76
C THR A 288 19.92 2.23 -13.78
N ASP A 289 20.55 2.12 -12.62
CA ASP A 289 21.99 1.84 -12.46
C ASP A 289 22.34 0.34 -12.56
N GLY A 290 21.36 -0.51 -12.83
CA GLY A 290 21.52 -1.97 -12.88
C GLY A 290 21.58 -2.66 -11.52
N SER A 291 21.55 -1.90 -10.41
CA SER A 291 21.40 -2.49 -9.08
C SER A 291 19.99 -3.07 -8.93
N SER A 292 19.80 -4.02 -8.01
CA SER A 292 18.49 -4.64 -7.75
C SER A 292 18.08 -4.50 -6.29
N ARG A 293 16.76 -4.57 -6.03
CA ARG A 293 16.19 -4.45 -4.68
C ARG A 293 16.81 -5.45 -3.72
N ASP A 294 17.00 -6.67 -4.21
CA ASP A 294 17.69 -7.77 -3.53
C ASP A 294 18.82 -8.25 -4.46
N ASN A 295 19.82 -8.98 -3.95
CA ASN A 295 20.93 -9.57 -4.74
C ASN A 295 20.50 -10.65 -5.77
N ARG A 296 19.23 -10.64 -6.19
CA ARG A 296 18.58 -11.60 -7.07
C ARG A 296 18.49 -11.12 -8.53
N GLY A 297 18.93 -9.90 -8.85
CA GLY A 297 18.93 -9.41 -10.24
C GLY A 297 17.55 -9.43 -10.89
N GLY A 298 16.49 -9.20 -10.09
CA GLY A 298 15.11 -9.25 -10.55
C GLY A 298 14.49 -10.65 -10.64
N ALA A 299 15.16 -11.71 -10.19
CA ALA A 299 14.56 -13.04 -10.15
C ALA A 299 13.31 -13.07 -9.24
N GLY A 300 12.21 -13.58 -9.79
CA GLY A 300 10.91 -13.62 -9.11
C GLY A 300 10.05 -12.37 -9.31
N SER A 301 10.57 -11.32 -9.95
CA SER A 301 9.78 -10.14 -10.35
C SER A 301 8.69 -10.50 -11.38
N THR A 302 7.63 -9.71 -11.47
CA THR A 302 6.55 -9.92 -12.46
C THR A 302 7.08 -9.91 -13.89
N LEU A 303 8.05 -9.05 -14.22
CA LEU A 303 8.69 -9.08 -15.52
C LEU A 303 9.42 -10.40 -15.77
N SER A 304 10.16 -10.90 -14.77
CA SER A 304 10.84 -12.20 -14.89
C SER A 304 9.85 -13.36 -15.08
N ARG A 305 8.69 -13.32 -14.40
CA ARG A 305 7.63 -14.32 -14.57
C ARG A 305 6.99 -14.23 -15.96
N PHE A 306 6.72 -13.01 -16.46
CA PHE A 306 6.21 -12.79 -17.81
C PHE A 306 7.14 -13.34 -18.89
N MET A 307 8.43 -13.06 -18.81
CA MET A 307 9.41 -13.62 -19.74
C MET A 307 9.46 -15.15 -19.66
N ASN A 308 9.23 -15.70 -18.47
CA ASN A 308 9.27 -17.13 -18.20
C ASN A 308 7.97 -17.89 -18.49
N ASP A 309 6.88 -17.19 -18.77
CA ASP A 309 5.62 -17.82 -19.11
C ASP A 309 5.75 -18.65 -20.40
N PRO A 310 5.48 -19.97 -20.38
CA PRO A 310 5.52 -20.79 -21.59
C PRO A 310 4.52 -20.36 -22.66
N GLU A 311 3.48 -19.60 -22.30
CA GLU A 311 2.49 -19.07 -23.25
C GLU A 311 2.92 -17.74 -23.89
N ASN A 312 4.00 -17.11 -23.41
CA ASN A 312 4.51 -15.86 -23.97
C ASN A 312 5.36 -16.13 -25.23
N PRO A 313 4.89 -15.78 -26.45
CA PRO A 313 5.62 -16.06 -27.68
C PRO A 313 6.91 -15.23 -27.81
N PHE A 314 7.07 -14.17 -27.02
CA PHE A 314 8.24 -13.30 -26.98
C PHE A 314 9.22 -13.68 -25.87
N GLY A 315 8.85 -14.66 -25.02
CA GLY A 315 9.61 -15.02 -23.82
C GLY A 315 11.04 -15.44 -24.12
N SER A 316 11.28 -16.22 -25.18
CA SER A 316 12.61 -16.70 -25.54
C SER A 316 13.59 -15.57 -25.91
N GLN A 317 13.16 -14.60 -26.72
CA GLN A 317 13.98 -13.43 -27.07
C GLN A 317 14.26 -12.55 -25.85
N LEU A 318 13.24 -12.29 -25.02
CA LEU A 318 13.40 -11.49 -23.80
C LEU A 318 14.34 -12.17 -22.80
N LYS A 319 14.22 -13.49 -22.60
CA LYS A 319 15.15 -14.27 -21.76
C LYS A 319 16.58 -14.21 -22.29
N ALA A 320 16.76 -14.34 -23.61
CA ALA A 320 18.08 -14.25 -24.22
C ALA A 320 18.73 -12.88 -23.95
N ALA A 321 17.98 -11.79 -24.15
CA ALA A 321 18.46 -10.45 -23.85
C ALA A 321 18.76 -10.24 -22.36
N ALA A 322 17.88 -10.70 -21.46
CA ALA A 322 18.10 -10.60 -20.02
C ALA A 322 19.32 -11.41 -19.57
N THR A 323 19.57 -12.58 -20.18
CA THR A 323 20.74 -13.42 -19.87
C THR A 323 22.03 -12.78 -20.37
N GLN A 324 22.01 -12.17 -21.56
CA GLN A 324 23.19 -11.59 -22.19
C GLN A 324 23.56 -10.23 -21.61
N TYR A 325 22.58 -9.37 -21.34
CA TYR A 325 22.80 -7.96 -20.99
C TYR A 325 22.32 -7.58 -19.58
N GLY A 326 21.57 -8.46 -18.92
CA GLY A 326 20.89 -8.16 -17.66
C GLY A 326 19.47 -7.63 -17.87
N LEU A 327 18.59 -7.93 -16.91
CA LEU A 327 17.25 -7.38 -16.85
C LEU A 327 17.32 -5.86 -16.66
N ALA A 328 16.41 -5.13 -17.31
CA ALA A 328 16.36 -3.67 -17.25
C ALA A 328 17.61 -2.91 -17.76
N SER A 329 18.48 -3.59 -18.49
CA SER A 329 19.59 -2.97 -19.22
C SER A 329 19.09 -2.13 -20.41
N PRO A 330 19.90 -1.17 -20.92
CA PRO A 330 19.55 -0.43 -22.13
C PRO A 330 19.25 -1.33 -23.35
N GLN A 331 19.96 -2.46 -23.48
CA GLN A 331 19.75 -3.43 -24.56
C GLN A 331 18.42 -4.18 -24.39
N PHE A 332 18.06 -4.52 -23.15
CA PHE A 332 16.75 -5.09 -22.84
C PHE A 332 15.62 -4.08 -23.15
N ASP A 333 15.79 -2.81 -22.74
CA ASP A 333 14.83 -1.73 -23.02
C ASP A 333 14.64 -1.53 -24.53
N ALA A 334 15.73 -1.57 -25.31
CA ALA A 334 15.68 -1.46 -26.76
C ALA A 334 14.91 -2.62 -27.41
N LEU A 335 15.12 -3.86 -26.95
CA LEU A 335 14.35 -5.01 -27.42
C LEU A 335 12.87 -4.89 -27.06
N TRP A 336 12.53 -4.47 -25.84
CA TRP A 336 11.15 -4.23 -25.43
C TRP A 336 10.46 -3.22 -26.34
N ALA A 337 11.11 -2.08 -26.59
CA ALA A 337 10.62 -1.06 -27.50
C ALA A 337 10.45 -1.60 -28.93
N GLN A 338 11.42 -2.37 -29.42
CA GLN A 338 11.35 -3.00 -30.74
C GLN A 338 10.12 -3.91 -30.88
N LEU A 339 9.92 -4.81 -29.92
CA LEU A 339 8.77 -5.73 -29.90
C LEU A 339 7.44 -4.97 -29.86
N SER A 340 7.35 -3.94 -29.03
CA SER A 340 6.15 -3.11 -28.95
C SER A 340 5.83 -2.34 -30.24
N ASN A 341 6.86 -1.98 -31.02
CA ASN A 341 6.68 -1.30 -32.31
C ASN A 341 6.30 -2.28 -33.43
N GLN A 342 6.99 -3.44 -33.50
CA GLN A 342 6.84 -4.42 -34.58
C GLN A 342 5.62 -5.32 -34.40
N ASN A 343 5.26 -5.62 -33.16
CA ASN A 343 4.22 -6.59 -32.78
C ASN A 343 3.27 -5.99 -31.74
N ASN A 344 2.91 -4.71 -31.87
CA ASN A 344 2.16 -3.99 -30.83
C ASN A 344 0.93 -4.77 -30.33
N LYS A 345 0.12 -5.28 -31.26
CA LYS A 345 -1.12 -5.99 -30.95
C LYS A 345 -0.84 -7.30 -30.23
N GLU A 346 -0.01 -8.16 -30.81
CA GLU A 346 0.31 -9.50 -30.28
C GLU A 346 1.09 -9.39 -28.96
N PHE A 347 1.99 -8.42 -28.85
CA PHE A 347 2.77 -8.20 -27.63
C PHE A 347 1.91 -7.66 -26.50
N GLY A 348 1.01 -6.71 -26.78
CA GLY A 348 0.02 -6.26 -25.81
C GLY A 348 -0.94 -7.38 -25.37
N GLN A 349 -1.38 -8.23 -26.30
CA GLN A 349 -2.19 -9.41 -25.98
C GLN A 349 -1.44 -10.40 -25.08
N ALA A 350 -0.15 -10.64 -25.34
CA ALA A 350 0.67 -11.49 -24.47
C ALA A 350 0.82 -10.91 -23.06
N GLN A 351 1.00 -9.58 -22.94
CA GLN A 351 1.03 -8.91 -21.64
C GLN A 351 -0.30 -9.07 -20.89
N GLU A 352 -1.44 -8.84 -21.55
CA GLU A 352 -2.75 -9.01 -20.92
C GLU A 352 -3.06 -10.45 -20.50
N ALA A 353 -2.75 -11.41 -21.36
CA ALA A 353 -2.93 -12.83 -21.07
C ALA A 353 -2.11 -13.25 -19.84
N PHE A 354 -0.85 -12.81 -19.77
CA PHE A 354 -0.02 -13.06 -18.60
C PHE A 354 -0.55 -12.36 -17.35
N ALA A 355 -0.97 -11.10 -17.45
CA ALA A 355 -1.51 -10.36 -16.30
C ALA A 355 -2.74 -11.07 -15.71
N LEU A 356 -3.59 -11.62 -16.58
CA LEU A 356 -4.73 -12.46 -16.19
C LEU A 356 -4.32 -13.77 -15.55
N LYS A 357 -3.28 -14.42 -16.05
CA LYS A 357 -2.76 -15.66 -15.48
C LYS A 357 -2.13 -15.42 -14.11
N ASP A 358 -1.34 -14.36 -13.96
CA ASP A 358 -0.64 -14.00 -12.73
C ASP A 358 -1.60 -13.52 -11.64
N LYS A 359 -2.66 -12.79 -12.01
CA LYS A 359 -3.63 -12.22 -11.04
C LYS A 359 -4.96 -12.95 -10.97
N GLY A 360 -5.26 -13.87 -11.88
CA GLY A 360 -6.58 -14.49 -12.02
C GLY A 360 -7.09 -15.13 -10.75
N GLN A 361 -6.23 -15.88 -10.05
CA GLN A 361 -6.60 -16.49 -8.76
C GLN A 361 -6.88 -15.43 -7.69
N ASN A 362 -6.11 -14.34 -7.65
CA ASN A 362 -6.33 -13.25 -6.69
C ASN A 362 -7.64 -12.53 -6.96
N ILE A 363 -8.01 -12.33 -8.23
CA ILE A 363 -9.30 -11.77 -8.63
C ILE A 363 -10.43 -12.69 -8.14
N GLN A 364 -10.35 -14.00 -8.38
CA GLN A 364 -11.39 -14.94 -7.91
C GLN A 364 -11.48 -14.96 -6.38
N ASN A 365 -10.33 -15.05 -5.69
CA ASN A 365 -10.27 -15.00 -4.23
C ASN A 365 -10.89 -13.71 -3.68
N PHE A 366 -10.63 -12.56 -4.31
CA PHE A 366 -11.24 -11.29 -3.94
C PHE A 366 -12.76 -11.37 -4.05
N MET A 367 -13.29 -11.84 -5.19
CA MET A 367 -14.74 -11.94 -5.44
C MET A 367 -15.43 -12.89 -4.47
N ASP A 368 -14.77 -14.01 -4.14
CA ASP A 368 -15.26 -14.99 -3.16
C ASP A 368 -15.27 -14.40 -1.75
N LYS A 369 -14.18 -13.77 -1.34
CA LYS A 369 -14.04 -13.15 -0.01
C LYS A 369 -15.01 -11.99 0.18
N ALA A 370 -15.26 -11.21 -0.88
CA ALA A 370 -16.24 -10.14 -0.90
C ALA A 370 -17.69 -10.63 -1.00
N GLN A 371 -17.91 -11.93 -1.23
CA GLN A 371 -19.22 -12.56 -1.39
C GLN A 371 -20.06 -11.91 -2.51
N LEU A 372 -19.42 -11.58 -3.63
CA LEU A 372 -20.09 -10.91 -4.76
C LEU A 372 -21.08 -11.86 -5.45
N SER A 373 -22.26 -11.33 -5.83
CA SER A 373 -23.27 -12.08 -6.59
C SER A 373 -22.80 -12.40 -8.01
N PRO A 374 -23.39 -13.41 -8.69
CA PRO A 374 -23.05 -13.74 -10.09
C PRO A 374 -23.20 -12.54 -11.05
N GLU A 375 -24.19 -11.68 -10.81
CA GLU A 375 -24.44 -10.48 -11.61
C GLU A 375 -23.28 -9.49 -11.45
N VAL A 376 -22.82 -9.23 -10.22
CA VAL A 376 -21.68 -8.32 -9.97
C VAL A 376 -20.38 -8.90 -10.50
N ARG A 377 -20.17 -10.22 -10.36
CA ARG A 377 -18.97 -10.90 -10.90
C ARG A 377 -18.88 -10.81 -12.42
N SER A 378 -20.02 -10.76 -13.12
CA SER A 378 -20.06 -10.64 -14.57
C SER A 378 -19.95 -9.21 -15.09
N ASP A 379 -20.00 -8.19 -14.23
CA ASP A 379 -19.78 -6.80 -14.63
C ASP A 379 -18.29 -6.57 -15.00
N PRO A 380 -17.98 -6.20 -16.25
CA PRO A 380 -16.59 -6.04 -16.70
C PRO A 380 -15.86 -4.91 -15.97
N ARG A 381 -16.58 -3.88 -15.48
CA ARG A 381 -15.99 -2.76 -14.74
C ARG A 381 -15.51 -3.23 -13.37
N ILE A 382 -16.24 -4.13 -12.73
CA ILE A 382 -15.83 -4.76 -11.47
C ILE A 382 -14.61 -5.64 -11.68
N GLN A 383 -14.57 -6.45 -12.74
CA GLN A 383 -13.40 -7.25 -13.07
C GLN A 383 -12.15 -6.37 -13.29
N ASP A 384 -12.31 -5.27 -14.03
CA ASP A 384 -11.24 -4.28 -14.28
C ASP A 384 -10.76 -3.60 -12.99
N LEU A 385 -11.68 -3.12 -12.15
CA LEU A 385 -11.33 -2.51 -10.87
C LEU A 385 -10.61 -3.48 -9.93
N ILE A 386 -11.04 -4.74 -9.84
CA ILE A 386 -10.40 -5.77 -9.01
C ILE A 386 -9.02 -6.14 -9.60
N MET A 387 -8.91 -6.25 -10.92
CA MET A 387 -7.62 -6.44 -11.59
C MET A 387 -6.65 -5.30 -11.24
N GLY A 388 -7.05 -4.04 -11.41
CA GLY A 388 -6.23 -2.89 -11.04
C GLY A 388 -5.90 -2.84 -9.55
N THR A 389 -6.84 -3.21 -8.68
CA THR A 389 -6.64 -3.24 -7.23
C THR A 389 -5.62 -4.31 -6.82
N THR A 390 -5.78 -5.54 -7.31
CA THR A 390 -4.87 -6.66 -7.01
C THR A 390 -3.49 -6.46 -7.65
N ASN A 391 -3.42 -5.77 -8.78
CA ASN A 391 -2.15 -5.38 -9.39
C ASN A 391 -1.41 -4.31 -8.58
N HIS A 392 -2.12 -3.27 -8.14
CA HIS A 392 -1.52 -2.13 -7.44
C HIS A 392 -1.10 -2.45 -6.01
N VAL A 393 -1.99 -3.07 -5.22
CA VAL A 393 -1.78 -3.23 -3.77
C VAL A 393 -1.61 -4.69 -3.32
N GLY A 394 -1.61 -5.64 -4.24
CA GLY A 394 -1.39 -7.06 -3.96
C GLY A 394 -2.32 -7.59 -2.88
N ASN A 395 -1.74 -8.21 -1.84
CA ASN A 395 -2.49 -8.83 -0.74
C ASN A 395 -3.23 -7.80 0.14
N LEU A 396 -2.94 -6.50 0.06
CA LEU A 396 -3.71 -5.49 0.79
C LEU A 396 -5.15 -5.40 0.27
N ALA A 397 -5.40 -5.86 -0.96
CA ALA A 397 -6.73 -5.94 -1.57
C ALA A 397 -7.71 -6.79 -0.74
N ASP A 398 -7.21 -7.79 0.01
CA ASP A 398 -8.02 -8.66 0.86
C ASP A 398 -8.88 -7.89 1.87
N SER A 399 -8.34 -6.80 2.41
CA SER A 399 -9.06 -5.98 3.39
C SER A 399 -10.21 -5.19 2.76
N ALA A 400 -10.11 -4.84 1.48
CA ALA A 400 -11.22 -4.26 0.74
C ALA A 400 -12.31 -5.31 0.51
N ALA A 401 -11.95 -6.55 0.15
CA ALA A 401 -12.91 -7.63 -0.02
C ALA A 401 -13.68 -7.93 1.29
N GLU A 402 -12.98 -8.02 2.42
CA GLU A 402 -13.60 -8.21 3.75
C GLU A 402 -14.53 -7.06 4.14
N HIS A 403 -14.16 -5.83 3.77
CA HIS A 403 -15.01 -4.65 3.97
C HIS A 403 -16.31 -4.75 3.17
N ILE A 404 -16.25 -5.13 1.89
CA ILE A 404 -17.45 -5.34 1.06
C ILE A 404 -18.36 -6.42 1.66
N ALA A 405 -17.82 -7.58 2.04
CA ALA A 405 -18.62 -8.62 2.67
C ALA A 405 -19.29 -8.17 3.98
N THR A 406 -18.65 -7.26 4.72
CA THR A 406 -19.23 -6.66 5.93
C THR A 406 -20.37 -5.70 5.60
N LEU A 407 -20.21 -4.85 4.59
CA LEU A 407 -21.27 -3.95 4.11
C LEU A 407 -22.50 -4.73 3.60
N GLN A 408 -22.31 -5.80 2.82
CA GLN A 408 -23.43 -6.62 2.35
C GLN A 408 -24.21 -7.25 3.52
N ARG A 409 -23.51 -7.73 4.56
CA ARG A 409 -24.16 -8.26 5.77
C ARG A 409 -24.95 -7.19 6.52
N GLN A 410 -24.41 -5.98 6.63
CA GLN A 410 -25.09 -4.85 7.29
C GLN A 410 -26.34 -4.40 6.51
N LEU A 411 -26.27 -4.41 5.18
CA LEU A 411 -27.40 -4.08 4.31
C LEU A 411 -28.47 -5.18 4.25
N GLY A 412 -28.13 -6.41 4.63
CA GLY A 412 -29.03 -7.57 4.54
C GLY A 412 -29.38 -7.97 3.11
N ARG A 413 -28.62 -7.49 2.11
CA ARG A 413 -28.78 -7.80 0.68
C ARG A 413 -27.44 -7.76 -0.06
N PRO A 414 -27.33 -8.42 -1.22
CA PRO A 414 -26.21 -8.19 -2.14
C PRO A 414 -26.13 -6.72 -2.58
N MET A 415 -24.91 -6.22 -2.72
CA MET A 415 -24.66 -4.90 -3.30
C MET A 415 -24.70 -4.98 -4.82
N THR A 416 -25.10 -3.90 -5.49
CA THR A 416 -25.02 -3.76 -6.95
C THR A 416 -23.58 -3.50 -7.40
N ALA A 417 -23.28 -3.63 -8.70
CA ALA A 417 -21.95 -3.33 -9.22
C ALA A 417 -21.51 -1.89 -8.94
N ASN A 418 -22.41 -0.91 -9.06
CA ASN A 418 -22.09 0.48 -8.73
C ASN A 418 -21.74 0.66 -7.24
N GLU A 419 -22.52 0.04 -6.35
CA GLU A 419 -22.26 0.09 -4.90
C GLU A 419 -20.93 -0.58 -4.54
N VAL A 420 -20.63 -1.76 -5.13
CA VAL A 420 -19.36 -2.47 -4.89
C VAL A 420 -18.18 -1.68 -5.40
N GLY A 421 -18.24 -1.16 -6.63
CA GLY A 421 -17.14 -0.41 -7.22
C GLY A 421 -16.81 0.86 -6.44
N LYS A 422 -17.84 1.61 -6.03
CA LYS A 422 -17.69 2.80 -5.18
C LYS A 422 -17.11 2.45 -3.81
N ALA A 423 -17.63 1.43 -3.13
CA ALA A 423 -17.14 1.03 -1.81
C ALA A 423 -15.70 0.52 -1.83
N ILE A 424 -15.26 -0.16 -2.91
CA ILE A 424 -13.85 -0.53 -3.09
C ILE A 424 -12.98 0.73 -3.17
N ALA A 425 -13.36 1.71 -4.00
CA ALA A 425 -12.58 2.92 -4.19
C ALA A 425 -12.48 3.76 -2.90
N GLU A 426 -13.60 4.00 -2.22
CA GLU A 426 -13.67 4.75 -0.96
C GLU A 426 -12.86 4.06 0.16
N PHE A 427 -12.94 2.72 0.24
CA PHE A 427 -12.12 1.98 1.19
C PHE A 427 -10.63 2.19 0.91
N LYS A 428 -10.19 2.08 -0.34
CA LYS A 428 -8.79 2.30 -0.70
C LYS A 428 -8.32 3.71 -0.38
N GLU A 429 -9.15 4.72 -0.63
CA GLU A 429 -8.88 6.11 -0.27
C GLU A 429 -8.65 6.27 1.23
N SER A 430 -9.51 5.65 2.06
CA SER A 430 -9.36 5.66 3.52
C SER A 430 -8.08 4.99 4.04
N ARG A 431 -7.40 4.19 3.20
CA ARG A 431 -6.19 3.44 3.56
C ARG A 431 -4.90 4.06 3.06
N ILE A 432 -4.94 5.13 2.27
CA ILE A 432 -3.75 5.70 1.61
C ILE A 432 -2.62 5.97 2.61
N SER A 433 -2.91 6.67 3.70
CA SER A 433 -1.92 7.02 4.72
C SER A 433 -1.28 5.79 5.38
N SER A 434 -2.06 4.71 5.54
CA SER A 434 -1.62 3.46 6.16
C SER A 434 -0.83 2.56 5.20
N TRP A 435 -1.27 2.45 3.94
CA TRP A 435 -0.65 1.59 2.93
C TRP A 435 0.60 2.21 2.32
N PHE A 436 0.61 3.53 2.14
CA PHE A 436 1.69 4.27 1.49
C PHE A 436 2.41 5.19 2.47
N ARG A 437 2.60 4.71 3.70
CA ARG A 437 3.26 5.45 4.79
C ARG A 437 4.68 5.90 4.44
N SER A 438 5.42 5.08 3.70
CA SER A 438 6.80 5.35 3.28
C SER A 438 6.90 6.27 2.06
N SER A 439 5.78 6.60 1.41
CA SER A 439 5.74 7.34 0.15
C SER A 439 4.76 8.52 0.22
N PRO A 440 4.89 9.44 1.20
CA PRO A 440 3.93 10.54 1.39
C PRO A 440 3.77 11.40 0.13
N GLY A 441 4.84 11.63 -0.63
CA GLY A 441 4.79 12.40 -1.88
C GLY A 441 3.95 11.76 -2.99
N ALA A 442 3.70 10.45 -2.94
CA ALA A 442 2.86 9.75 -3.93
C ALA A 442 1.37 9.73 -3.55
N GLN A 443 1.02 10.05 -2.30
CA GLN A 443 -0.33 9.86 -1.76
C GLN A 443 -1.39 10.68 -2.51
N ALA A 444 -1.06 11.90 -2.94
CA ALA A 444 -1.99 12.74 -3.71
C ALA A 444 -2.35 12.12 -5.07
N GLY A 445 -1.37 11.59 -5.79
CA GLY A 445 -1.62 10.90 -7.07
C GLY A 445 -2.42 9.61 -6.88
N ILE A 446 -2.17 8.89 -5.80
CA ILE A 446 -2.93 7.68 -5.44
C ILE A 446 -4.38 8.02 -5.07
N ALA A 447 -4.60 9.11 -4.34
CA ALA A 447 -5.94 9.60 -4.02
C ALA A 447 -6.73 9.94 -5.28
N GLN A 448 -6.11 10.67 -6.21
CA GLN A 448 -6.73 10.98 -7.50
C GLN A 448 -7.11 9.71 -8.27
N ARG A 449 -6.22 8.70 -8.33
CA ARG A 449 -6.53 7.40 -8.93
C ARG A 449 -7.79 6.78 -8.34
N PHE A 450 -7.91 6.73 -7.01
CA PHE A 450 -9.08 6.11 -6.36
C PHE A 450 -10.37 6.93 -6.56
N GLN A 451 -10.28 8.26 -6.62
CA GLN A 451 -11.42 9.13 -6.95
C GLN A 451 -11.88 8.92 -8.41
N ASP A 452 -10.95 8.81 -9.35
CA ASP A 452 -11.25 8.51 -10.75
C ASP A 452 -11.90 7.13 -10.88
N GLU A 453 -11.45 6.14 -10.11
CA GLU A 453 -12.04 4.80 -10.07
C GLU A 453 -13.47 4.86 -9.50
N ALA A 454 -13.70 5.59 -8.40
CA ALA A 454 -15.03 5.78 -7.82
C ALA A 454 -16.02 6.42 -8.82
N THR A 455 -15.54 7.40 -9.60
CA THR A 455 -16.33 8.11 -10.61
C THR A 455 -16.86 7.19 -11.71
N ALA A 456 -16.17 6.07 -12.03
CA ALA A 456 -16.67 5.09 -13.00
C ALA A 456 -17.90 4.30 -12.53
N PHE A 457 -18.27 4.42 -11.25
CA PHE A 457 -19.39 3.72 -10.63
C PHE A 457 -20.44 4.67 -10.03
N ALA A 458 -20.32 5.98 -10.30
CA ALA A 458 -21.23 7.02 -9.83
C ALA A 458 -22.56 7.08 -10.59
#